data_AF-A0A840GNC9-F1
#
_entry.id   AF-A0A840GNC9-F1
#
_cell.length_a   1.000
_cell.length_b   1.000
_cell.length_c   1.000
_cell.angle_alpha   90.00
_cell.angle_beta   90.00
_cell.angle_gamma   90.00
#
_symmetry.space_group_name_H-M   'P 1'
#
loop_
_entity.id
_entity.type
_entity.pdbx_description
1 polymer ?
#
loop_
_entity_poly.entity_id
_entity_poly.type
_entity_poly.pdbx_seq_one_letter_code
_entity_poly.pdbx_strand_id
1 'polypeptide(L)'
;MTFAEIERVIGSKLPPNSPQYPAWWSNNPTNNVMTKVWLAAGFRTEQVDTKARKVVFRRVELSSAEPAPSRVKKLGRPPLFGALKGLAHIPPGVDLTQPADPDWGQVYE
;
A
#
# COMPACT_ATOMS: atom_id res chain seq x y z
N MET A 1 2.98 -7.76 -24.20
CA MET A 1 4.39 -7.93 -23.85
C MET A 1 4.50 -9.03 -22.80
N THR A 2 5.44 -9.96 -22.94
CA THR A 2 5.70 -11.02 -21.96
C THR A 2 6.57 -10.50 -20.83
N PHE A 3 6.49 -11.11 -19.64
CA PHE A 3 7.35 -10.76 -18.50
C PHE A 3 8.84 -10.85 -18.82
N ALA A 4 9.24 -11.83 -19.63
CA ALA A 4 10.64 -11.96 -20.07
C ALA A 4 11.08 -10.79 -20.97
N GLU A 5 10.20 -10.30 -21.85
CA GLU A 5 10.49 -9.10 -22.65
C GLU A 5 10.65 -7.87 -21.75
N ILE A 6 9.85 -7.74 -20.69
CA ILE A 6 10.01 -6.64 -19.71
C ILE A 6 11.37 -6.72 -19.05
N GLU A 7 11.74 -7.89 -18.51
CA GLU A 7 13.05 -8.11 -17.86
C GLU A 7 14.21 -7.75 -18.78
N ARG A 8 14.10 -8.11 -20.07
CA ARG A 8 15.11 -7.78 -21.07
C ARG A 8 15.22 -6.27 -21.31
N VAL A 9 14.09 -5.56 -21.37
CA VAL A 9 14.06 -4.10 -21.57
C VAL A 9 14.61 -3.36 -20.36
N ILE A 10 14.26 -3.80 -19.13
CA ILE A 10 14.71 -3.15 -17.89
C ILE A 10 16.10 -3.62 -17.42
N GLY A 11 16.69 -4.61 -18.08
CA GLY A 11 18.01 -5.16 -17.74
C GLY A 11 18.08 -5.85 -16.36
N SER A 12 16.94 -6.20 -15.78
CA SER A 12 16.84 -6.77 -14.42
C SER A 12 15.64 -7.70 -14.30
N LYS A 13 15.63 -8.55 -13.26
CA LYS A 13 14.52 -9.47 -12.99
C LYS A 13 13.32 -8.74 -12.40
N LEU A 14 12.12 -9.19 -12.77
CA LEU A 14 10.92 -8.67 -12.14
C LEU A 14 10.89 -9.04 -10.65
N PRO A 15 10.34 -8.17 -9.79
CA PRO A 15 10.16 -8.48 -8.38
C PRO A 15 9.42 -9.81 -8.19
N PRO A 16 9.73 -10.63 -7.17
CA PRO A 16 9.17 -11.98 -7.02
C PRO A 16 7.63 -12.04 -7.05
N ASN A 17 6.98 -11.00 -6.53
CA ASN A 17 5.53 -10.92 -6.44
C ASN A 17 4.87 -10.48 -7.76
N SER A 18 5.61 -9.84 -8.65
CA SER A 18 5.09 -9.28 -9.90
C SER A 18 4.54 -10.34 -10.86
N PRO A 19 5.22 -11.47 -11.09
CA PRO A 19 4.68 -12.54 -11.92
C PRO A 19 3.57 -13.34 -11.25
N GLN A 20 3.50 -13.33 -9.91
CA GLN A 20 2.60 -14.18 -9.13
C GLN A 20 1.23 -13.54 -8.93
N TYR A 21 1.20 -12.23 -8.66
CA TYR A 21 -0.01 -11.54 -8.24
C TYR A 21 -0.46 -10.49 -9.27
N PRO A 22 -1.62 -10.66 -9.92
CA PRO A 22 -2.13 -9.67 -10.88
C PRO A 22 -2.28 -8.27 -10.28
N ALA A 23 -2.57 -8.18 -8.97
CA ALA A 23 -2.69 -6.92 -8.24
C ALA A 23 -1.40 -6.08 -8.26
N TRP A 24 -0.23 -6.69 -8.43
CA TRP A 24 1.04 -5.98 -8.59
C TRP A 24 1.02 -5.04 -9.80
N TRP A 25 0.29 -5.40 -10.85
CA TRP A 25 0.13 -4.65 -12.10
C TRP A 25 -1.09 -3.74 -12.11
N SER A 26 -1.75 -3.54 -10.95
CA SER A 26 -2.93 -2.70 -10.84
C SER A 26 -2.64 -1.23 -11.15
N ASN A 27 -3.66 -0.52 -11.65
CA ASN A 27 -3.59 0.92 -11.90
C ASN A 27 -3.86 1.78 -10.64
N ASN A 28 -3.80 1.18 -9.44
CA ASN A 28 -3.97 1.91 -8.19
C ASN A 28 -2.62 2.46 -7.66
N PRO A 29 -2.38 3.78 -7.69
CA PRO A 29 -1.10 4.39 -7.30
C PRO A 29 -0.80 4.30 -5.79
N THR A 30 -1.75 3.89 -4.95
CA THR A 30 -1.53 3.67 -3.51
C THR A 30 -1.06 2.26 -3.18
N ASN A 31 -1.29 1.30 -4.08
CA ASN A 31 -0.98 -0.10 -3.86
C ASN A 31 0.47 -0.45 -4.23
N ASN A 32 0.98 0.11 -5.33
CA ASN A 32 2.33 -0.14 -5.81
C ASN A 32 2.98 1.15 -6.31
N VAL A 33 4.24 1.38 -5.90
CA VAL A 33 5.03 2.53 -6.38
C VAL A 33 5.26 2.45 -7.89
N MET A 34 5.43 1.24 -8.44
CA MET A 34 5.63 1.04 -9.88
C MET A 34 4.45 1.54 -10.73
N THR A 35 3.23 1.51 -10.19
CA THR A 35 2.03 2.01 -10.86
C THR A 35 2.18 3.46 -11.33
N LYS A 36 2.88 4.28 -10.54
CA LYS A 36 3.12 5.68 -10.87
C LYS A 36 3.96 5.84 -12.15
N VAL A 37 4.85 4.88 -12.44
CA VAL A 37 5.80 4.96 -13.56
C VAL A 37 5.09 4.84 -14.90
N TRP A 38 4.29 3.78 -15.10
CA TRP A 38 3.58 3.62 -16.37
C TRP A 38 2.44 4.62 -16.55
N LEU A 39 1.75 5.00 -15.46
CA LEU A 39 0.75 6.06 -15.51
C LEU A 39 1.38 7.40 -15.93
N ALA A 40 2.53 7.77 -15.36
CA ALA A 40 3.26 8.98 -15.76
C ALA A 40 3.74 8.92 -17.22
N ALA A 41 4.03 7.72 -17.72
CA ALA A 41 4.34 7.50 -19.14
C ALA A 41 3.10 7.52 -20.06
N GLY A 42 1.89 7.73 -19.52
CA GLY A 42 0.65 7.76 -20.29
C GLY A 42 0.14 6.37 -20.67
N PHE A 43 0.48 5.34 -19.90
CA PHE A 43 0.02 3.97 -20.09
C PHE A 43 -0.75 3.48 -18.87
N ARG A 44 -1.70 2.58 -19.09
CA ARG A 44 -2.35 1.82 -18.03
C ARG A 44 -2.33 0.33 -18.37
N THR A 45 -2.33 -0.51 -17.35
CA THR A 45 -2.49 -1.94 -17.53
C THR A 45 -3.93 -2.26 -17.92
N GLU A 46 -4.14 -3.02 -18.99
CA GLU A 46 -5.47 -3.42 -19.48
C GLU A 46 -5.77 -4.91 -19.20
N GLN A 47 -4.80 -5.78 -19.46
CA GLN A 47 -4.92 -7.22 -19.19
C GLN A 47 -3.63 -7.74 -18.57
N VAL A 48 -3.77 -8.58 -17.56
CA VAL A 48 -2.66 -9.25 -16.87
C VAL A 48 -2.97 -10.73 -16.82
N ASP A 49 -2.12 -11.52 -17.48
CA ASP A 49 -2.19 -12.97 -17.43
C ASP A 49 -0.92 -13.50 -16.77
N THR A 50 -1.05 -13.93 -15.52
CA THR A 50 0.07 -14.51 -14.76
C THR A 50 0.41 -15.92 -15.23
N LYS A 51 -0.54 -16.67 -15.80
CA LYS A 51 -0.30 -18.03 -16.34
C LYS A 51 0.47 -17.95 -17.65
N ALA A 52 0.02 -17.10 -18.57
CA ALA A 52 0.72 -16.84 -19.83
C ALA A 52 1.93 -15.90 -19.66
N ARG A 53 2.19 -15.41 -18.44
CA ARG A 53 3.26 -14.46 -18.10
C ARG A 53 3.29 -13.25 -19.03
N LYS A 54 2.13 -12.64 -19.24
CA LYS A 54 1.92 -11.56 -20.22
C LYS A 54 1.13 -10.42 -19.62
N VAL A 55 1.48 -9.21 -20.03
CA VAL A 55 0.73 -7.99 -19.70
C VAL A 55 0.51 -7.16 -20.96
N VAL A 56 -0.65 -6.52 -21.01
CA VAL A 56 -1.04 -5.58 -22.05
C VAL A 56 -1.13 -4.19 -21.43
N PHE A 57 -0.33 -3.28 -21.95
CA PHE A 57 -0.43 -1.86 -21.64
C PHE A 57 -1.21 -1.17 -22.76
N ARG A 58 -2.14 -0.30 -22.37
CA ARG A 58 -2.88 0.57 -23.27
C ARG A 58 -2.45 2.01 -23.02
N ARG A 59 -2.14 2.71 -24.11
CA ARG A 59 -1.88 4.15 -24.06
C ARG A 59 -3.19 4.87 -23.73
N VAL A 60 -3.15 5.69 -22.71
CA VAL A 60 -4.25 6.56 -22.31
C VAL A 60 -3.86 7.94 -22.82
N GLU A 61 -4.72 8.56 -23.60
CA GLU A 61 -4.51 9.97 -23.89
C GLU A 61 -4.59 10.70 -22.56
N LEU A 62 -3.53 11.42 -22.22
CA LEU A 62 -3.54 12.42 -21.16
C LEU A 62 -4.48 13.54 -21.61
N SER A 63 -5.78 13.25 -21.67
CA SER A 63 -6.79 14.30 -21.63
C SER A 63 -6.46 15.07 -20.36
N SER A 64 -6.23 16.37 -20.49
CA SER A 64 -5.93 17.29 -19.39
C SER A 64 -7.10 17.39 -18.36
N ALA A 65 -8.04 16.45 -18.41
CA ALA A 65 -9.29 16.38 -17.67
C ALA A 65 -9.47 15.01 -16.98
N GLU A 66 -8.42 14.45 -16.39
CA GLU A 66 -8.59 13.53 -15.27
C GLU A 66 -8.15 14.28 -14.02
N PRO A 67 -9.03 14.47 -13.01
CA PRO A 67 -8.69 15.26 -11.85
C PRO A 67 -7.47 14.62 -11.20
N ALA A 68 -6.37 15.39 -11.12
CA ALA A 68 -5.22 15.05 -10.28
C ALA A 68 -5.76 14.44 -8.98
N PRO A 69 -5.18 13.31 -8.47
CA PRO A 69 -5.71 12.62 -7.30
C PRO A 69 -6.00 13.71 -6.30
N SER A 70 -7.29 13.92 -6.02
CA SER A 70 -7.73 15.05 -5.22
C SER A 70 -6.88 14.94 -3.98
N ARG A 71 -5.95 15.89 -3.82
CA ARG A 71 -5.04 15.90 -2.68
C ARG A 71 -6.02 15.88 -1.54
N VAL A 72 -6.19 14.72 -0.89
CA VAL A 72 -7.11 14.56 0.22
C VAL A 72 -6.66 15.70 1.10
N LYS A 73 -7.48 16.77 1.19
CA LYS A 73 -7.17 17.87 2.08
C LYS A 73 -6.89 17.13 3.36
N LYS A 74 -5.66 17.21 3.87
CA LYS A 74 -5.34 16.60 5.16
C LYS A 74 -6.43 17.19 6.04
N LEU A 75 -7.45 16.40 6.34
CA LEU A 75 -8.48 16.84 7.23
C LEU A 75 -7.65 17.20 8.45
N GLY A 76 -7.81 18.42 8.95
CA GLY A 76 -7.21 18.78 10.22
C GLY A 76 -7.45 17.63 11.21
N ARG A 77 -6.57 17.53 12.23
CA ARG A 77 -6.60 16.48 13.26
C ARG A 77 -8.01 15.88 13.41
N PRO A 78 -8.18 14.56 13.25
CA PRO A 78 -9.52 13.95 13.17
C PRO A 78 -10.36 14.41 14.36
N PRO A 79 -11.69 14.47 14.25
CA PRO A 79 -12.56 15.06 15.28
C PRO A 79 -12.39 14.41 16.66
N LEU A 80 -11.89 13.18 16.72
CA LEU A 80 -11.61 12.43 17.96
C LEU A 80 -10.18 12.61 18.47
N PHE A 81 -9.31 13.31 17.75
CA PHE A 81 -7.92 13.52 18.15
C PHE A 81 -7.86 14.37 19.42
N GLY A 82 -7.50 13.72 20.53
CA GLY A 82 -7.45 14.35 21.85
C GLY A 82 -8.77 14.31 22.62
N ALA A 83 -9.82 13.65 22.11
CA ALA A 83 -11.09 13.49 22.82
C ALA A 83 -10.95 12.82 24.20
N LEU A 84 -9.91 12.00 24.39
CA LEU A 84 -9.60 11.33 25.67
C LEU A 84 -8.38 11.93 26.39
N LYS A 85 -7.87 13.08 25.94
CA LYS A 85 -6.68 13.69 26.55
C LYS A 85 -7.00 14.06 28.00
N GLY A 86 -6.17 13.57 28.94
CA GLY A 86 -6.34 13.83 30.37
C GLY A 86 -7.35 12.92 31.07
N LEU A 87 -8.04 12.02 30.36
CA LEU A 87 -8.93 11.05 30.98
C LEU A 87 -8.14 9.92 31.69
N ALA A 88 -6.95 9.60 31.18
CA ALA A 88 -6.02 8.69 31.83
C ALA A 88 -4.91 9.49 32.53
N HIS A 89 -4.72 9.23 33.82
CA HIS A 89 -3.63 9.77 34.63
C HIS A 89 -2.85 8.60 35.22
N ILE A 90 -1.54 8.56 35.00
CA ILE A 90 -0.65 7.57 35.57
C ILE A 90 0.05 8.23 36.77
N PRO A 91 -0.19 7.75 38.00
CA PRO A 91 0.49 8.27 39.18
C PRO A 91 2.02 8.17 39.06
N PRO A 92 2.77 9.11 39.64
CA PRO A 92 4.23 9.00 39.72
C PRO A 92 4.65 7.69 40.40
N GLY A 93 5.66 7.01 39.85
CA GLY A 93 6.18 5.75 40.41
C GLY A 93 5.48 4.48 39.95
N VAL A 94 4.46 4.58 39.10
CA VAL A 94 3.83 3.39 38.47
C VAL A 94 4.70 2.87 37.34
N ASP A 95 5.13 1.61 37.47
CA ASP A 95 5.87 0.89 36.43
C ASP A 95 4.89 0.17 35.49
N LEU A 96 4.72 0.73 34.29
CA LEU A 96 3.81 0.20 33.26
C LEU A 96 4.34 -1.07 32.57
N THR A 97 5.55 -1.50 32.91
CA THR A 97 6.14 -2.71 32.34
C THR A 97 5.89 -3.96 33.18
N GLN A 98 5.35 -3.79 34.40
CA GLN A 98 4.96 -4.91 35.24
C GLN A 98 3.69 -5.58 34.71
N PRO A 99 3.54 -6.91 34.91
CA PRO A 99 2.32 -7.61 34.58
C PRO A 99 1.12 -6.93 35.26
N ALA A 100 0.10 -6.58 34.48
CA ALA A 100 -1.13 -5.98 35.01
C ALA A 100 -1.90 -6.95 35.92
N ASP A 101 -1.65 -8.25 35.76
CA ASP A 101 -2.20 -9.34 36.56
C ASP A 101 -1.09 -10.41 36.77
N PRO A 102 -0.41 -10.39 37.92
CA PRO A 102 0.67 -11.34 38.23
C PRO A 102 0.20 -12.79 38.35
N ASP A 103 -1.09 -13.00 38.62
CA ASP A 103 -1.69 -14.30 38.90
C ASP A 103 -2.36 -14.91 37.66
N TRP A 104 -2.41 -14.18 36.54
CA TRP A 104 -2.99 -14.62 35.27
C TRP A 104 -2.44 -15.96 34.74
N GLY A 105 -1.20 -16.30 35.14
CA GLY A 105 -0.55 -17.57 34.80
C GLY A 105 -0.78 -18.73 35.78
N GLN A 106 -1.40 -18.49 36.94
CA GLN A 106 -1.57 -19.50 38.00
C GLN A 106 -2.92 -20.25 37.92
N VAL A 107 -3.75 -19.96 36.94
CA VAL A 107 -5.11 -20.54 36.79
C VAL A 107 -5.09 -22.02 36.37
N TYR A 108 -3.91 -22.59 36.09
CA TYR A 108 -3.75 -23.97 35.58
C TYR A 108 -2.89 -24.87 36.50
N GLU A 109 -2.75 -24.57 37.79
CA GLU A 109 -2.22 -25.54 38.78
C GLU A 109 -3.30 -26.42 39.41
#